data_AF-A0A971XF61-F1
#
_entry.id   AF-A0A971XF61-F1
#
_cell.length_a   1.000
_cell.length_b   1.000
_cell.length_c   1.000
_cell.angle_alpha   90.00
_cell.angle_beta   90.00
_cell.angle_gamma   90.00
#
_symmetry.space_group_name_H-M   'P 1'
#
loop_
_entity.id
_entity.type
_entity.pdbx_description
1 polymer ?
#
loop_
_entity_poly.entity_id
_entity_poly.type
_entity_poly.pdbx_seq_one_letter_code
_entity_poly.pdbx_strand_id
1 'polypeptide(L)'
;MKKFFLLILFFCFKDLIAQNNPLENNFTSKDRIIEIFYIKDSINVYYNKNKIPRPLIKALKNKFDGNFNIVNPGKKYRETDVVRNIFLPNNQLIFLLKKDNYYGLVFNRGGRALITYFVFAEIIDKNINELQFYTVSSKITNVNEFIEELKSGKFYPSNWLNFK
;
A
#
# COMPACT_ATOMS: atom_id res chain seq x y z
N MET A 1 35.09 2.02 55.74
CA MET A 1 33.95 1.39 55.02
C MET A 1 33.16 2.46 54.24
N LYS A 2 33.69 2.97 53.12
CA LYS A 2 33.00 4.04 52.33
C LYS A 2 33.27 3.96 50.81
N LYS A 3 33.79 2.83 50.31
CA LYS A 3 34.14 2.67 48.87
C LYS A 3 33.32 1.62 48.12
N PHE A 4 32.52 0.79 48.80
CA PHE A 4 31.67 -0.22 48.14
C PHE A 4 30.28 0.29 47.75
N PHE A 5 29.85 1.44 48.26
CA PHE A 5 28.49 1.95 48.00
C PHE A 5 28.37 2.70 46.67
N LEU A 6 29.48 3.09 46.03
CA LEU A 6 29.45 3.86 44.78
C LEU A 6 29.36 2.98 43.51
N LEU A 7 29.75 1.71 43.58
CA LEU A 7 29.72 0.81 42.42
C LEU A 7 28.32 0.25 42.13
N ILE A 8 27.48 0.12 43.16
CA ILE A 8 26.11 -0.42 43.01
C ILE A 8 25.19 0.61 42.34
N LEU A 9 25.42 1.90 42.57
CA LEU A 9 24.68 2.97 41.90
C LEU A 9 24.98 3.04 40.40
N PHE A 10 26.17 2.66 39.94
CA PHE A 10 26.50 2.72 38.51
C PHE A 10 25.85 1.58 37.70
N PHE A 11 25.53 0.45 38.32
CA PHE A 11 24.84 -0.65 37.65
C PHE A 11 23.32 -0.43 37.54
N CYS A 12 22.68 0.18 38.54
CA CYS A 12 21.25 0.50 38.44
C CYS A 12 20.93 1.57 37.38
N PHE A 13 21.88 2.47 37.06
CA PHE A 13 21.65 3.47 36.01
C PHE A 13 21.79 2.92 34.58
N LYS A 14 22.53 1.84 34.36
CA LYS A 14 22.62 1.23 33.01
C LYS A 14 21.30 0.55 32.63
N ASP A 15 20.67 -0.14 33.56
CA ASP A 15 19.38 -0.79 33.31
C ASP A 15 18.23 0.23 33.17
N LEU A 16 18.32 1.37 33.88
CA LEU A 16 17.35 2.46 33.74
C LEU A 16 17.50 3.24 32.41
N ILE A 17 18.70 3.29 31.84
CA ILE A 17 18.92 3.91 30.52
C ILE A 17 18.49 2.95 29.40
N ALA A 18 18.65 1.63 29.58
CA ALA A 18 18.18 0.63 28.62
C ALA A 18 16.64 0.54 28.53
N GLN A 19 15.92 0.88 29.60
CA GLN A 19 14.45 0.89 29.62
C GLN A 19 13.83 2.20 29.10
N ASN A 20 14.62 3.26 28.89
CA ASN A 20 14.14 4.59 28.52
C ASN A 20 14.50 5.03 27.09
N ASN A 21 14.82 4.09 26.20
CA ASN A 21 14.77 4.35 24.76
C ASN A 21 13.47 3.78 24.17
N PRO A 22 12.34 4.49 24.23
CA PRO A 22 11.26 4.30 23.27
C PRO A 22 11.67 4.97 21.95
N LEU A 23 12.79 4.52 21.39
CA LEU A 23 13.07 4.62 19.96
C LEU A 23 12.88 3.22 19.35
N GLU A 24 11.91 2.46 19.87
CA GLU A 24 11.12 1.62 18.98
C GLU A 24 10.46 2.57 18.00
N ASN A 25 11.06 2.65 16.82
CA ASN A 25 10.53 3.29 15.63
C ASN A 25 9.08 2.82 15.42
N ASN A 26 8.12 3.53 16.02
CA ASN A 26 6.68 3.35 15.83
C ASN A 26 6.31 3.85 14.42
N PHE A 27 6.91 3.27 13.39
CA PHE A 27 6.50 3.49 12.01
C PHE A 27 5.09 2.94 11.90
N THR A 28 4.14 3.84 11.61
CA THR A 28 2.82 3.39 11.21
C THR A 28 2.95 2.59 9.92
N SER A 29 1.99 1.71 9.60
CA SER A 29 2.00 0.97 8.32
C SER A 29 2.14 1.90 7.10
N LYS A 30 1.66 3.15 7.21
CA LYS A 30 1.85 4.19 6.21
C LYS A 30 3.31 4.60 6.03
N ASP A 31 4.04 4.81 7.12
CA ASP A 31 5.43 5.26 7.07
C ASP A 31 6.32 4.20 6.40
N ARG A 32 6.08 2.92 6.71
CA ARG A 32 6.76 1.79 6.04
C ARG A 32 6.47 1.75 4.54
N ILE A 33 5.21 1.97 4.12
CA ILE A 33 4.87 2.02 2.69
C ILE A 33 5.60 3.16 1.98
N ILE A 34 5.64 4.34 2.61
CA ILE A 34 6.33 5.50 2.07
C ILE A 34 7.80 5.16 1.88
N GLU A 35 8.47 4.63 2.91
CA GLU A 35 9.87 4.21 2.84
C GLU A 35 10.15 3.22 1.70
N ILE A 36 9.30 2.20 1.54
CA ILE A 36 9.44 1.18 0.50
C ILE A 36 9.42 1.82 -0.90
N PHE A 37 8.43 2.68 -1.18
CA PHE A 37 8.22 3.22 -2.52
C PHE A 37 8.82 4.61 -2.77
N TYR A 38 9.43 5.26 -1.79
CA TYR A 38 10.03 6.58 -1.95
C TYR A 38 11.26 6.57 -2.87
N ILE A 39 12.12 5.55 -2.75
CA ILE A 39 13.37 5.46 -3.52
C ILE A 39 13.10 4.90 -4.92
N LYS A 40 12.76 5.80 -5.85
CA LYS A 40 12.35 5.48 -7.22
C LYS A 40 13.32 4.58 -7.99
N ASP A 41 14.63 4.78 -7.81
CA ASP A 41 15.67 4.09 -8.59
C ASP A 41 15.72 2.58 -8.34
N SER A 42 15.08 2.11 -7.25
CA SER A 42 14.99 0.70 -6.89
C SER A 42 13.66 0.04 -7.26
N ILE A 43 12.72 0.77 -7.88
CA ILE A 43 11.35 0.32 -8.10
C ILE A 43 11.14 -0.03 -9.57
N ASN A 44 10.71 -1.26 -9.81
CA ASN A 44 10.22 -1.65 -11.12
C ASN A 44 8.78 -1.17 -11.30
N VAL A 45 8.52 -0.50 -12.43
CA VAL A 45 7.18 0.01 -12.78
C VAL A 45 6.64 -0.76 -13.99
N TYR A 46 5.41 -1.26 -13.88
CA TYR A 46 4.74 -1.98 -14.94
C TYR A 46 3.40 -1.34 -15.30
N TYR A 47 3.19 -1.12 -16.60
CA TYR A 47 1.94 -0.62 -17.18
C TYR A 47 1.11 -1.73 -17.83
N ASN A 48 1.30 -2.97 -17.39
CA ASN A 48 0.67 -4.15 -17.96
C ASN A 48 0.03 -5.01 -16.85
N LYS A 49 -1.27 -5.22 -16.94
CA LYS A 49 -2.05 -5.99 -15.97
C LYS A 49 -1.58 -7.44 -15.81
N ASN A 50 -0.94 -8.01 -16.84
CA ASN A 50 -0.42 -9.37 -16.80
C ASN A 50 0.80 -9.50 -15.87
N LYS A 51 1.38 -8.39 -15.43
CA LYS A 51 2.45 -8.37 -14.42
C LYS A 51 1.92 -8.40 -12.99
N ILE A 52 0.61 -8.24 -12.78
CA ILE A 52 -0.01 -8.31 -11.44
C ILE A 52 0.06 -9.77 -10.96
N PRO A 53 0.64 -10.04 -9.76
CA PRO A 53 0.70 -11.39 -9.23
C PRO A 53 -0.68 -12.04 -9.08
N ARG A 54 -0.78 -13.32 -9.42
CA ARG A 54 -2.03 -14.09 -9.28
C ARG A 54 -2.62 -14.05 -7.85
N PRO A 55 -1.82 -14.15 -6.77
CA PRO A 55 -2.35 -14.01 -5.41
C PRO A 55 -3.04 -12.66 -5.19
N LEU A 56 -2.42 -11.57 -5.69
CA LEU A 56 -2.98 -10.23 -5.58
C LEU A 56 -4.30 -10.09 -6.35
N ILE A 57 -4.39 -10.65 -7.57
CA ILE A 57 -5.65 -10.71 -8.32
C ILE A 57 -6.74 -11.46 -7.54
N LYS A 58 -6.40 -12.59 -6.91
CA LYS A 58 -7.34 -13.34 -6.07
C LYS A 58 -7.84 -12.51 -4.89
N ALA A 59 -6.94 -11.81 -4.21
CA ALA A 59 -7.30 -10.95 -3.08
C ALA A 59 -8.17 -9.76 -3.50
N LEU A 60 -7.90 -9.14 -4.67
CA LEU A 60 -8.74 -8.08 -5.23
C LEU A 60 -10.14 -8.60 -5.55
N LYS A 61 -10.25 -9.78 -6.18
CA LYS A 61 -11.55 -10.42 -6.41
C LYS A 61 -12.29 -10.64 -5.10
N ASN A 62 -11.63 -11.14 -4.05
CA ASN A 62 -12.27 -11.33 -2.75
C ASN A 62 -12.75 -10.01 -2.13
N LYS A 63 -11.95 -8.93 -2.19
CA LYS A 63 -12.31 -7.61 -1.65
C LYS A 63 -13.52 -6.98 -2.36
N PHE A 64 -13.72 -7.30 -3.63
CA PHE A 64 -14.77 -6.73 -4.48
C PHE A 64 -15.83 -7.76 -4.89
N ASP A 65 -16.14 -8.75 -4.06
CA ASP A 65 -17.21 -9.74 -4.26
C ASP A 65 -17.15 -10.46 -5.62
N GLY A 66 -15.94 -10.83 -6.04
CA GLY A 66 -15.66 -11.42 -7.35
C GLY A 66 -15.69 -10.42 -8.52
N ASN A 67 -16.22 -9.22 -8.33
CA ASN A 67 -16.37 -8.17 -9.33
C ASN A 67 -15.10 -7.30 -9.47
N PHE A 68 -14.00 -7.97 -9.83
CA PHE A 68 -12.74 -7.32 -10.16
C PHE A 68 -12.21 -7.76 -11.52
N ASN A 69 -12.47 -6.92 -12.53
CA ASN A 69 -11.86 -7.04 -13.86
C ASN A 69 -11.10 -5.76 -14.17
N ILE A 70 -9.82 -5.91 -14.56
CA ILE A 70 -8.91 -4.80 -14.83
C ILE A 70 -8.40 -4.83 -16.27
N VAL A 71 -8.25 -3.66 -16.88
CA VAL A 71 -7.60 -3.47 -18.20
C VAL A 71 -6.30 -2.69 -18.08
N ASN A 72 -5.48 -2.74 -19.14
CA ASN A 72 -4.27 -1.95 -19.24
C ASN A 72 -4.58 -0.43 -19.31
N PRO A 73 -3.61 0.43 -18.99
CA PRO A 73 -3.74 1.87 -19.13
C PRO A 73 -4.22 2.28 -20.54
N GLY A 74 -5.05 3.31 -20.61
CA GLY A 74 -5.59 3.85 -21.87
C GLY A 74 -6.65 2.99 -22.57
N LYS A 75 -6.96 1.79 -22.05
CA LYS A 75 -8.04 0.94 -22.60
C LYS A 75 -9.39 1.32 -22.00
N LYS A 76 -10.45 1.28 -22.83
CA LYS A 76 -11.82 1.57 -22.39
C LYS A 76 -12.25 0.66 -21.24
N TYR A 77 -12.92 1.26 -20.26
CA TYR A 77 -13.50 0.61 -19.09
C TYR A 77 -14.74 1.41 -18.68
N ARG A 78 -15.53 0.89 -17.74
CA ARG A 78 -16.72 1.55 -17.20
C ARG A 78 -16.30 2.61 -16.19
N GLU A 79 -15.91 3.78 -16.67
CA GLU A 79 -15.47 4.91 -15.85
C GLU A 79 -16.62 5.46 -14.98
N THR A 80 -17.84 5.52 -15.52
CA THR A 80 -19.03 6.03 -14.83
C THR A 80 -20.18 5.01 -14.87
N ASP A 81 -21.16 5.20 -13.99
CA ASP A 81 -22.42 4.46 -13.95
C ASP A 81 -23.31 4.70 -15.18
N VAL A 82 -23.10 5.84 -15.87
CA VAL A 82 -23.70 6.16 -17.17
C VAL A 82 -23.18 5.24 -18.29
N VAL A 83 -21.95 4.72 -18.18
CA VAL A 83 -21.43 3.72 -19.12
C VAL A 83 -22.09 2.36 -18.86
N ARG A 84 -23.24 2.15 -19.51
CA ARG A 84 -24.11 0.96 -19.38
C ARG A 84 -23.58 -0.32 -20.06
N ASN A 85 -22.44 -0.26 -20.76
CA ASN A 85 -21.90 -1.46 -21.39
C ASN A 85 -21.34 -2.40 -20.32
N ILE A 86 -22.16 -3.38 -19.92
CA ILE A 86 -21.84 -4.39 -18.91
C ILE A 86 -20.62 -5.26 -19.25
N PHE A 87 -20.25 -5.36 -20.53
CA PHE A 87 -19.11 -6.16 -20.98
C PHE A 87 -17.77 -5.44 -20.78
N LEU A 88 -17.79 -4.13 -20.51
CA LEU A 88 -16.57 -3.40 -20.18
C LEU A 88 -16.16 -3.68 -18.72
N PRO A 89 -14.85 -3.85 -18.46
CA PRO A 89 -14.33 -3.98 -17.11
C PRO A 89 -14.56 -2.70 -16.30
N ASN A 90 -14.62 -2.84 -14.98
CA ASN A 90 -14.87 -1.75 -14.03
C ASN A 90 -13.59 -1.12 -13.44
N ASN A 91 -12.42 -1.67 -13.76
CA ASN A 91 -11.14 -1.15 -13.29
C ASN A 91 -10.17 -0.93 -14.45
N GLN A 92 -9.36 0.12 -14.37
CA GLN A 92 -8.25 0.38 -15.29
C GLN A 92 -6.96 0.53 -14.49
N LEU A 93 -5.95 -0.25 -14.85
CA LEU A 93 -4.61 -0.12 -14.29
C LEU A 93 -4.06 1.27 -14.62
N ILE A 94 -3.46 1.93 -13.62
CA ILE A 94 -2.60 3.08 -13.85
C ILE A 94 -1.16 2.56 -13.94
N PHE A 95 -0.66 1.92 -12.89
CA PHE A 95 0.61 1.19 -12.89
C PHE A 95 0.69 0.19 -11.72
N LEU A 96 1.66 -0.71 -11.82
CA LEU A 96 2.09 -1.62 -10.76
C LEU A 96 3.53 -1.29 -10.40
N LEU A 97 3.80 -1.04 -9.12
CA LEU A 97 5.12 -0.93 -8.53
C LEU A 97 5.54 -2.28 -7.97
N LYS A 98 6.81 -2.63 -8.15
CA LYS A 98 7.44 -3.79 -7.50
C LYS A 98 8.82 -3.43 -6.96
N LYS A 99 9.06 -3.74 -5.70
CA LYS A 99 10.36 -3.71 -5.04
C LYS A 99 10.51 -4.96 -4.19
N ASP A 100 11.47 -5.83 -4.52
CA ASP A 100 11.63 -7.14 -3.88
C ASP A 100 10.32 -7.95 -3.85
N ASN A 101 9.82 -8.25 -2.65
CA ASN A 101 8.56 -8.96 -2.40
C ASN A 101 7.35 -8.02 -2.25
N TYR A 102 7.57 -6.70 -2.32
CA TYR A 102 6.54 -5.68 -2.15
C TYR A 102 5.94 -5.22 -3.47
N TYR A 103 4.63 -5.06 -3.45
CA TYR A 103 3.82 -4.65 -4.59
C TYR A 103 2.95 -3.45 -4.23
N GLY A 104 2.93 -2.46 -5.12
CA GLY A 104 2.04 -1.30 -5.04
C GLY A 104 1.19 -1.24 -6.30
N LEU A 105 -0.08 -1.64 -6.21
CA LEU A 105 -1.00 -1.60 -7.35
C LEU A 105 -1.85 -0.34 -7.29
N VAL A 106 -1.79 0.49 -8.34
CA VAL A 106 -2.58 1.70 -8.46
C VAL A 106 -3.52 1.58 -9.65
N PHE A 107 -4.83 1.76 -9.41
CA PHE A 107 -5.85 1.61 -10.45
C PHE A 107 -7.04 2.53 -10.22
N ASN A 108 -7.67 2.91 -11.33
CA ASN A 108 -8.96 3.57 -11.32
C ASN A 108 -10.07 2.52 -11.26
N ARG A 109 -11.06 2.74 -10.39
CA ARG A 109 -12.31 1.98 -10.34
C ARG A 109 -13.45 2.93 -10.66
N GLY A 110 -14.20 2.61 -11.71
CA GLY A 110 -15.42 3.34 -12.03
C GLY A 110 -16.66 2.70 -11.41
N GLY A 111 -17.82 3.27 -11.72
CA GLY A 111 -19.10 2.94 -11.11
C GLY A 111 -19.84 4.22 -10.71
N ARG A 112 -20.42 4.25 -9.51
CA ARG A 112 -21.13 5.44 -8.98
C ARG A 112 -20.23 6.67 -8.87
N ALA A 113 -18.93 6.44 -8.64
CA ALA A 113 -17.90 7.46 -8.62
C ALA A 113 -16.61 6.87 -9.18
N LEU A 114 -15.78 7.72 -9.77
CA LEU A 114 -14.43 7.36 -10.17
C LEU A 114 -13.51 7.47 -8.96
N ILE A 115 -12.94 6.34 -8.54
CA ILE A 115 -12.08 6.25 -7.35
C ILE A 115 -10.71 5.70 -7.75
N THR A 116 -9.64 6.39 -7.31
CA THR A 116 -8.27 5.88 -7.39
C THR A 116 -7.98 5.01 -6.18
N TYR A 117 -7.71 3.74 -6.42
CA TYR A 117 -7.27 2.79 -5.40
C TYR A 117 -5.75 2.63 -5.42
N PHE A 118 -5.18 2.51 -4.23
CA PHE A 118 -3.82 2.06 -4.01
C PHE A 118 -3.86 0.82 -3.12
N VAL A 119 -3.29 -0.28 -3.59
CA VAL A 119 -3.21 -1.54 -2.85
C VAL A 119 -1.76 -1.87 -2.62
N PHE A 120 -1.40 -1.97 -1.34
CA PHE A 120 -0.11 -2.43 -0.89
C PHE A 120 -0.18 -3.91 -0.55
N ALA A 121 0.81 -4.68 -1.00
CA ALA A 121 0.92 -6.08 -0.63
C ALA A 121 2.38 -6.53 -0.50
N GLU A 122 2.64 -7.39 0.48
CA GLU A 122 3.85 -8.20 0.55
C GLU A 122 3.52 -9.63 0.12
N ILE A 123 4.25 -10.16 -0.85
CA ILE A 123 4.01 -11.48 -1.41
C ILE A 123 5.29 -12.31 -1.38
N ILE A 124 5.28 -13.37 -0.56
CA ILE A 124 6.41 -14.30 -0.39
C ILE A 124 5.92 -15.70 -0.77
N ASP A 125 6.65 -16.39 -1.64
CA ASP A 125 6.32 -17.76 -2.08
C ASP A 125 4.87 -17.95 -2.55
N LYS A 126 4.35 -16.94 -3.26
CA LYS A 126 2.97 -16.87 -3.78
C LYS A 126 1.89 -16.74 -2.68
N ASN A 127 2.26 -16.50 -1.43
CA ASN A 127 1.36 -16.17 -0.33
C ASN A 127 1.38 -14.66 -0.07
N ILE A 128 0.24 -14.12 0.33
CA ILE A 128 0.12 -12.73 0.73
C ILE A 128 0.36 -12.66 2.23
N ASN A 129 1.45 -12.02 2.64
CA ASN A 129 1.82 -11.86 4.04
C ASN A 129 1.25 -10.56 4.61
N GLU A 130 1.12 -9.54 3.77
CA GLU A 130 0.52 -8.27 4.12
C GLU A 130 -0.34 -7.78 2.96
N LEU A 131 -1.49 -7.18 3.28
CA LEU A 131 -2.40 -6.61 2.30
C LEU A 131 -3.16 -5.45 2.90
N GLN A 132 -3.02 -4.28 2.28
CA GLN A 132 -3.67 -3.06 2.72
C GLN A 132 -4.28 -2.35 1.52
N PHE A 133 -5.49 -1.83 1.72
CA PHE A 133 -6.25 -1.14 0.70
C PHE A 133 -6.40 0.32 1.09
N TYR A 134 -6.12 1.20 0.15
CA TYR A 134 -6.22 2.63 0.30
C TYR A 134 -6.97 3.24 -0.87
N THR A 135 -7.57 4.41 -0.62
CA THR A 135 -7.99 5.34 -1.66
C THR A 135 -7.04 6.54 -1.67
N VAL A 136 -6.76 7.06 -2.86
CA VAL A 136 -5.95 8.28 -3.04
C VAL A 136 -6.90 9.41 -3.42
N SER A 137 -6.82 10.55 -2.73
CA SER A 137 -7.74 11.67 -2.98
C SER A 137 -7.50 12.34 -4.33
N SER A 138 -6.24 12.39 -4.75
CA SER A 138 -5.85 13.06 -5.99
C SER A 138 -5.99 12.16 -7.21
N LYS A 139 -6.15 12.79 -8.37
CA LYS A 139 -6.12 12.09 -9.66
C LYS A 139 -4.67 11.69 -9.95
N ILE A 140 -4.40 10.39 -9.92
CA ILE A 140 -3.09 9.83 -10.25
C ILE A 140 -3.07 9.38 -11.71
N THR A 141 -2.12 9.88 -12.48
CA THR A 141 -1.91 9.48 -13.88
C THR A 141 -0.55 8.82 -14.11
N ASN A 142 0.42 9.12 -13.25
CA ASN A 142 1.79 8.60 -13.35
C ASN A 142 2.42 8.39 -11.97
N VAL A 143 3.59 7.73 -11.97
CA VAL A 143 4.30 7.36 -10.74
C VAL A 143 4.75 8.57 -9.93
N ASN A 144 5.22 9.64 -10.58
CA ASN A 144 5.74 10.81 -9.86
C ASN A 144 4.64 11.48 -9.03
N GLU A 145 3.46 11.68 -9.61
CA GLU A 145 2.28 12.20 -8.90
C GLU A 145 1.91 11.34 -7.70
N PHE A 146 1.95 10.01 -7.85
CA PHE A 146 1.68 9.09 -6.76
C PHE A 146 2.70 9.18 -5.64
N ILE A 147 3.99 9.29 -5.97
CA ILE A 147 5.05 9.46 -4.97
C ILE A 147 4.87 10.77 -4.19
N GLU A 148 4.52 11.87 -4.85
CA GLU A 148 4.21 13.14 -4.15
C GLU A 148 2.98 13.00 -3.23
N GLU A 149 1.94 12.28 -3.67
CA GLU A 149 0.76 12.01 -2.84
C GLU A 149 1.10 11.15 -1.61
N LEU A 150 1.95 10.13 -1.77
CA LEU A 150 2.46 9.34 -0.65
C LEU A 150 3.20 10.24 0.36
N LYS A 151 4.08 11.13 -0.09
CA LYS A 151 4.80 12.09 0.79
C LYS A 151 3.85 13.00 1.54
N SER A 152 2.76 13.43 0.89
CA SER A 152 1.76 14.29 1.51
C SER A 152 0.82 13.55 2.48
N GLY A 153 0.91 12.20 2.56
CA GLY A 153 0.07 11.37 3.42
C GLY A 153 -1.41 11.29 2.98
N LYS A 154 -1.74 11.79 1.79
CA LYS A 154 -3.10 11.94 1.23
C LYS A 154 -3.66 10.66 0.61
N PHE A 155 -3.46 9.55 1.32
CA PHE A 155 -4.06 8.26 1.01
C PHE A 155 -4.71 7.71 2.28
N TYR A 156 -5.89 7.12 2.16
CA TYR A 156 -6.77 6.82 3.29
C TYR A 156 -7.18 5.36 3.27
N PRO A 157 -7.21 4.66 4.43
CA PRO A 157 -7.66 3.28 4.48
C PRO A 157 -9.02 3.10 3.80
N SER A 158 -9.11 2.16 2.87
CA SER A 158 -10.34 1.81 2.17
C SER A 158 -11.17 0.85 3.03
N ASN A 159 -11.66 1.37 4.16
CA ASN A 159 -12.50 0.65 5.12
C ASN A 159 -14.00 0.73 4.77
N TRP A 160 -14.33 1.28 3.61
CA TRP A 160 -15.71 1.25 3.12
C TRP A 160 -16.03 -0.18 2.69
N LEU A 161 -16.89 -0.82 3.50
CA LEU A 161 -17.28 -2.23 3.54
C LEU A 161 -16.35 -3.11 4.40
N ASN A 162 -16.44 -2.92 5.73
CA ASN A 162 -16.48 -4.06 6.64
C ASN A 162 -17.72 -4.90 6.27
N PHE A 163 -17.52 -6.11 5.77
CA PHE A 163 -18.59 -7.10 5.72
C PHE A 163 -18.88 -7.55 7.15
N LYS A 164 -20.15 -7.38 7.58
CA LYS A 164 -20.78 -8.34 8.47
C LYS A 164 -21.40 -9.43 7.61
#